data_AF-A0A7V7WJ37-F1
#
_entry.id   AF-A0A7V7WJ37-F1
#
_cell.length_a   1.000
_cell.length_b   1.000
_cell.length_c   1.000
_cell.angle_alpha   90.00
_cell.angle_beta   90.00
_cell.angle_gamma   90.00
#
_symmetry.space_group_name_H-M   'P 1'
#
loop_
_entity.id
_entity.type
_entity.pdbx_description
1 polymer ?
#
loop_
_entity_poly.entity_id
_entity_poly.type
_entity_poly.pdbx_seq_one_letter_code
_entity_poly.pdbx_strand_id
1 'polypeptide(L)'
;MARPCKPEGANWLTPYLTVSDAERALRFYERAFGFTPGEVMRTPDGNIGHGEMRYQGHTVIMFAPEGAWGSEAKTPAHMGAKLPTSLYVYCEDIDALTAR
;
A
#
# COMPACT_ATOMS: atom_id res chain seq x y z
N MET A 1 -24.78 17.15 11.67
CA MET A 1 -23.48 16.69 12.22
C MET A 1 -22.41 16.94 11.16
N ALA A 2 -21.23 17.42 11.53
CA ALA A 2 -20.14 17.62 10.57
C ALA A 2 -19.68 16.26 10.02
N ARG A 3 -19.38 16.20 8.72
CA ARG A 3 -18.81 14.99 8.11
C ARG A 3 -17.45 14.71 8.76
N PRO A 4 -17.12 13.46 9.13
CA PRO A 4 -15.81 13.15 9.69
C PRO A 4 -14.70 13.56 8.69
N CYS A 5 -13.60 14.10 9.22
CA CYS A 5 -12.49 14.61 8.41
C CYS A 5 -11.65 13.52 7.73
N LYS A 6 -11.83 12.26 8.13
CA LYS A 6 -11.18 11.09 7.54
C LYS A 6 -12.14 9.90 7.49
N PRO A 7 -11.95 8.95 6.56
CA PRO A 7 -12.69 7.69 6.54
C PRO A 7 -12.50 6.87 7.83
N GLU A 8 -13.44 5.99 8.10
CA GLU A 8 -13.36 5.06 9.22
C GLU A 8 -12.16 4.10 9.06
N GLY A 9 -11.38 3.92 10.13
CA GLY A 9 -10.16 3.12 10.09
C GLY A 9 -8.99 3.71 9.30
N ALA A 10 -9.14 4.85 8.60
CA ALA A 10 -7.99 5.50 7.96
C ALA A 10 -7.01 6.02 9.03
N ASN A 11 -5.71 5.80 8.83
CA ASN A 11 -4.69 6.40 9.68
C ASN A 11 -4.56 7.89 9.39
N TRP A 12 -4.13 8.67 10.40
CA TRP A 12 -3.87 10.10 10.23
C TRP A 12 -2.71 10.39 9.28
N LEU A 13 -1.74 9.47 9.24
CA LEU A 13 -0.61 9.48 8.34
C LEU A 13 -0.43 8.04 7.82
N THR A 14 -0.48 7.88 6.50
CA THR A 14 -0.30 6.58 5.85
C THR A 14 0.76 6.74 4.77
N PRO A 15 1.77 5.86 4.72
CA PRO A 15 2.72 5.87 3.61
C PRO A 15 1.99 5.57 2.31
N TYR A 16 2.31 6.35 1.28
CA TYR A 16 1.82 6.15 -0.07
C TYR A 16 2.99 5.78 -0.97
N LEU A 17 3.00 4.56 -1.49
CA LEU A 17 4.10 4.06 -2.30
C LEU A 17 3.76 4.06 -3.79
N THR A 18 4.75 4.45 -4.60
CA THR A 18 4.74 4.14 -6.02
C THR A 18 5.31 2.74 -6.21
N VAL A 19 4.56 1.88 -6.90
CA VAL A 19 4.95 0.49 -7.19
C VAL A 19 5.00 0.26 -8.69
N SER A 20 5.80 -0.71 -9.15
CA SER A 20 5.85 -1.05 -10.58
C SER A 20 4.65 -1.90 -11.01
N ASP A 21 4.05 -2.63 -10.08
CA ASP A 21 2.91 -3.52 -10.30
C ASP A 21 2.05 -3.55 -9.02
N ALA A 22 0.88 -2.92 -9.10
CA ALA A 22 -0.04 -2.79 -7.96
C ALA A 22 -0.74 -4.10 -7.60
N GLU A 23 -1.01 -4.96 -8.58
CA GLU A 23 -1.59 -6.29 -8.35
C GLU A 23 -0.59 -7.20 -7.61
N ARG A 24 0.69 -7.15 -8.01
CA ARG A 24 1.76 -7.87 -7.32
C ARG A 24 2.01 -7.30 -5.92
N ALA A 25 1.96 -5.98 -5.75
CA ALA A 25 2.13 -5.34 -4.44
C ALA A 25 1.03 -5.77 -3.47
N LEU A 26 -0.25 -5.71 -3.87
CA LEU A 26 -1.39 -6.16 -3.08
C LEU A 26 -1.17 -7.59 -2.59
N ARG A 27 -0.94 -8.51 -3.51
CA ARG A 27 -0.72 -9.93 -3.20
C ARG A 27 0.51 -10.17 -2.33
N PHE A 28 1.56 -9.35 -2.46
CA PHE A 28 2.75 -9.45 -1.62
C PHE A 28 2.41 -9.09 -0.18
N TYR A 29 1.76 -7.95 0.06
CA TYR A 29 1.42 -7.52 1.41
C TYR A 29 0.42 -8.45 2.10
N GLU A 30 -0.53 -9.03 1.35
CA GLU A 30 -1.41 -10.07 1.87
C GLU A 30 -0.63 -11.29 2.37
N ARG A 31 0.24 -11.85 1.52
CA ARG A 31 0.98 -13.08 1.88
C ARG A 31 2.03 -12.82 2.96
N ALA A 32 2.79 -11.74 2.83
CA ALA A 32 3.94 -11.48 3.68
C ALA A 32 3.54 -11.03 5.09
N PHE A 33 2.47 -10.23 5.23
CA PHE A 33 2.10 -9.62 6.51
C PHE A 33 0.69 -9.96 6.98
N GLY A 34 -0.11 -10.68 6.16
CA GLY A 34 -1.51 -10.96 6.49
C GLY A 34 -2.40 -9.71 6.44
N PHE A 35 -1.94 -8.64 5.78
CA PHE A 35 -2.78 -7.46 5.55
C PHE A 35 -3.91 -7.83 4.59
N THR A 36 -5.07 -7.18 4.73
CA THR A 36 -6.22 -7.41 3.85
C THR A 36 -6.43 -6.22 2.92
N PRO A 37 -7.00 -6.39 1.73
CA PRO A 37 -7.32 -5.27 0.85
C PRO A 37 -8.28 -4.27 1.53
N GLY A 38 -8.02 -2.99 1.34
CA GLY A 38 -8.95 -1.90 1.66
C GLY A 38 -9.68 -1.42 0.41
N GLU A 39 -9.72 -0.11 0.19
CA GLU A 39 -10.22 0.44 -1.07
C GLU A 39 -9.28 0.08 -2.23
N VAL A 40 -9.86 -0.43 -3.32
CA VAL A 40 -9.13 -0.74 -4.56
C VAL A 40 -9.85 -0.08 -5.72
N MET A 41 -9.24 0.96 -6.27
CA MET A 41 -9.75 1.64 -7.46
C MET A 41 -9.08 1.06 -8.71
N ARG A 42 -9.90 0.60 -9.65
CA ARG A 42 -9.44 0.10 -10.94
C ARG A 42 -9.59 1.17 -12.02
N THR A 43 -8.62 1.21 -12.91
CA THR A 43 -8.66 1.96 -14.18
C THR A 43 -9.72 1.35 -15.12
N PRO A 44 -10.13 2.06 -16.18
CA PRO A 44 -11.07 1.52 -17.18
C PRO A 44 -10.60 0.20 -17.83
N ASP A 45 -9.28 0.02 -17.96
CA ASP A 45 -8.67 -1.20 -18.50
C ASP A 45 -8.61 -2.35 -17.48
N GLY A 46 -9.16 -2.16 -16.27
CA GLY A 46 -9.24 -3.17 -15.23
C GLY A 46 -8.01 -3.27 -14.33
N ASN A 47 -6.92 -2.54 -14.62
CA ASN A 47 -5.72 -2.52 -13.78
C ASN A 47 -5.95 -1.72 -12.49
N ILE A 48 -5.29 -2.08 -11.39
CA ILE A 48 -5.33 -1.30 -10.14
C ILE A 48 -4.63 0.05 -10.36
N GLY A 49 -5.37 1.15 -10.21
CA GLY A 49 -4.85 2.52 -10.23
C GLY A 49 -4.58 3.09 -8.83
N HIS A 50 -5.23 2.54 -7.81
CA HIS A 50 -4.97 2.81 -6.40
C HIS A 50 -5.36 1.59 -5.58
N GLY A 51 -4.54 1.22 -4.61
CA GLY A 51 -4.83 0.16 -3.66
C GLY A 51 -4.47 0.56 -2.24
N GLU A 52 -5.29 0.09 -1.31
CA GLU A 52 -5.03 0.16 0.12
C GLU A 52 -4.82 -1.23 0.70
N MET A 53 -3.98 -1.31 1.74
CA MET A 53 -3.91 -2.47 2.63
C MET A 53 -4.34 -2.06 4.02
N ARG A 54 -5.07 -2.96 4.69
CA ARG A 54 -5.59 -2.80 6.03
C ARG A 54 -5.08 -3.90 6.96
N TYR A 55 -4.93 -3.56 8.23
CA TYR A 55 -4.58 -4.50 9.28
C TYR A 55 -5.27 -4.08 10.57
N GLN A 56 -5.90 -5.03 11.27
CA GLN A 56 -6.64 -4.79 12.52
C GLN A 56 -7.63 -3.61 12.45
N GLY A 57 -8.33 -3.46 11.31
CA GLY A 57 -9.31 -2.38 11.12
C GLY A 57 -8.71 -1.02 10.74
N HIS A 58 -7.40 -0.93 10.53
CA HIS A 58 -6.71 0.31 10.15
C HIS A 58 -6.07 0.22 8.77
N THR A 59 -6.13 1.29 7.96
CA THR A 59 -5.36 1.36 6.70
C THR A 59 -3.88 1.59 7.00
N VAL A 60 -3.01 0.66 6.62
CA VAL A 60 -1.57 0.66 7.00
C VAL A 60 -0.64 1.10 5.88
N ILE A 61 -1.03 0.88 4.62
CA ILE A 61 -0.26 1.34 3.46
C ILE A 61 -1.21 1.60 2.29
N MET A 62 -0.88 2.59 1.49
CA MET A 62 -1.53 2.88 0.21
C MET A 62 -0.49 2.81 -0.90
N PHE A 63 -0.90 2.47 -2.12
CA PHE A 63 -0.01 2.46 -3.26
C PHE A 63 -0.74 2.67 -4.58
N ALA A 64 0.02 3.09 -5.58
CA ALA A 64 -0.42 3.15 -6.97
C ALA A 64 0.73 2.80 -7.92
N PRO A 65 0.42 2.31 -9.14
CA PRO A 65 1.45 2.12 -10.14
C PRO A 65 2.10 3.45 -10.56
N GLU A 66 3.28 3.40 -11.17
CA GLU A 66 3.88 4.55 -11.85
C GLU A 66 2.90 5.17 -12.86
N GLY A 67 2.90 6.50 -12.97
CA GLY A 67 2.01 7.20 -13.92
C GLY A 67 0.55 7.29 -13.49
N ALA A 68 0.14 6.66 -12.37
CA ALA A 68 -1.24 6.69 -11.91
C ALA A 68 -1.72 8.13 -11.73
N TRP A 69 -2.93 8.41 -12.23
CA TRP A 69 -3.57 9.72 -12.13
C TRP A 69 -2.75 10.87 -12.77
N GLY A 70 -1.90 10.55 -13.75
CA GLY A 70 -1.02 11.52 -14.40
C GLY A 70 0.19 11.93 -13.54
N SER A 71 0.51 11.17 -12.48
CA SER A 71 1.67 11.42 -11.63
C SER A 71 2.99 11.15 -12.38
N GLU A 72 4.01 11.98 -12.14
CA GLU A 72 5.37 11.74 -12.63
C GLU A 72 6.19 10.82 -11.70
N ALA A 73 5.58 10.31 -10.62
CA ALA A 73 6.25 9.47 -9.65
C ALA A 73 6.73 8.15 -10.27
N LYS A 74 7.96 7.77 -9.91
CA LYS A 74 8.63 6.53 -10.34
C LYS A 74 9.10 5.73 -9.13
N THR A 75 9.20 4.43 -9.31
CA THR A 75 9.83 3.55 -8.32
C THR A 75 11.32 3.89 -8.18
N PRO A 76 11.93 3.62 -7.01
CA PRO A 76 13.37 3.78 -6.82
C PRO A 76 14.21 3.02 -7.86
N ALA A 77 13.76 1.84 -8.28
CA ALA A 77 14.41 1.04 -9.30
C ALA A 77 14.49 1.76 -10.65
N HIS A 78 13.38 2.36 -11.12
CA HIS A 78 13.37 3.12 -12.38
C HIS A 78 14.08 4.47 -12.27
N MET A 79 14.27 5.01 -11.06
CA MET A 79 15.09 6.21 -10.84
C MET A 79 16.58 5.90 -10.67
N GLY A 80 16.98 4.62 -10.57
CA GLY A 80 18.35 4.25 -10.21
C GLY A 80 18.75 4.72 -8.81
N ALA A 81 17.78 4.90 -7.91
CA ALA A 81 17.97 5.44 -6.58
C ALA A 81 17.70 4.37 -5.51
N LYS A 82 18.38 4.51 -4.36
CA LYS A 82 17.99 3.77 -3.14
C LYS A 82 16.88 4.54 -2.45
N LEU A 83 15.84 3.84 -1.99
CA LEU A 83 14.77 4.47 -1.22
C LEU A 83 15.32 4.91 0.16
N PRO A 84 15.31 6.20 0.51
CA PRO A 84 15.83 6.68 1.79
C PRO A 84 14.82 6.51 2.94
N THR A 85 13.75 5.73 2.72
CA THR A 85 12.64 5.55 3.65
C THR A 85 12.56 4.09 4.07
N SER A 86 12.45 3.87 5.38
CA SER A 86 12.16 2.55 5.96
C SER A 86 10.73 2.52 6.46
N LEU A 87 10.06 1.39 6.29
CA LEU A 87 8.76 1.11 6.90
C LEU A 87 8.98 0.08 8.01
N TYR A 88 8.38 0.33 9.17
CA TYR A 88 8.44 -0.57 10.31
C TYR A 88 7.08 -1.24 10.48
N VAL A 89 7.09 -2.57 10.61
CA VAL A 89 5.90 -3.38 10.87
C VAL A 89 6.18 -4.21 12.11
N TYR A 90 5.34 -4.05 13.13
CA TYR A 90 5.38 -4.90 14.31
C TYR A 90 4.61 -6.19 14.05
N CYS A 91 5.14 -7.30 14.53
CA CYS A 91 4.49 -8.60 14.54
C CYS A 91 4.68 -9.24 15.92
N GLU A 92 3.75 -10.12 16.30
CA GLU A 92 3.83 -10.84 17.57
C GLU A 92 4.96 -11.89 17.57
N ASP A 93 5.20 -12.52 16.41
CA ASP A 93 6.21 -13.55 16.21
C ASP A 93 6.88 -13.39 14.85
N ILE A 94 8.15 -12.99 14.86
CA ILE A 94 8.95 -12.76 13.64
C ILE A 94 9.41 -14.08 13.00
N ASP A 95 9.63 -15.12 13.79
CA ASP A 95 10.07 -16.43 13.29
C ASP A 95 8.93 -17.09 12.52
N ALA A 96 7.71 -17.04 13.07
CA ALA A 96 6.52 -17.53 12.38
C ALA A 96 6.15 -16.69 11.14
N LEU A 97 6.45 -15.40 11.13
CA LEU A 97 6.20 -14.53 9.98
C LEU A 97 7.14 -14.85 8.81
N THR A 98 8.42 -15.06 9.10
CA THR A 98 9.48 -15.25 8.09
C THR A 98 9.54 -16.66 7.52
N ALA A 99 8.90 -17.64 8.15
CA ALA A 99 8.82 -19.02 7.67
C ALA A 99 7.75 -19.28 6.57
N ARG A 100 7.02 -18.24 6.13
CA ARG A 100 5.88 -18.33 5.19
C ARG A 100 6.28 -18.27 3.71
#